data_AF-A0A6Q2YMU6-F1
#
_entry.id   AF-A0A6Q2YMU6-F1
#
_cell.length_a   1.000
_cell.length_b   1.000
_cell.length_c   1.000
_cell.angle_alpha   90.00
_cell.angle_beta   90.00
_cell.angle_gamma   90.00
#
_symmetry.space_group_name_H-M   'P 1'
#
loop_
_entity.id
_entity.type
_entity.pdbx_description
1 polymer ?
#
loop_
_entity_poly.entity_id
_entity_poly.type
_entity_poly.pdbx_seq_one_letter_code
_entity_poly.pdbx_strand_id
1 'polypeptide(L)'
;MESLEERHFRPLAFCNLIFVVVYWQFTLAGDCPADGRTWVPFKQRCYHFVHGEEDVAKSYKIEFARRLCSGYELVSVQSKEENDFILRYSPQVWKGNIHVWLNMYYDSDDDKFKWQDETSLSFMNWGNNSSESDLIPMETCVVMHSSTGEWEKVSCLDSEENGVVCETAEKAEKNGKPGKLCLCLSFCVGLSWPHSKLNSDLLLHPPAPNPLLSALVILSVVGIMGVSAVFWFLHQKHQHGSVLTSFEYHPPFRSPTSDEACLVETEETEETDDVA
;
A
#
# COMPACT_ATOMS: atom_id res chain seq x y z
N MET A 1 -17.30 -39.25 45.27
CA MET A 1 -16.11 -39.71 44.54
C MET A 1 -16.52 -39.72 43.08
N GLU A 2 -16.35 -38.58 42.41
CA GLU A 2 -16.71 -38.40 41.01
C GLU A 2 -15.68 -37.44 40.42
N SER A 3 -15.01 -37.95 39.40
CA SER A 3 -13.92 -37.36 38.64
C SER A 3 -14.47 -36.41 37.58
N LEU A 4 -14.05 -35.14 37.60
CA LEU A 4 -14.08 -34.30 36.41
C LEU A 4 -12.74 -33.60 36.26
N GLU A 5 -12.00 -34.09 35.28
CA GLU A 5 -10.73 -33.58 34.77
C GLU A 5 -11.01 -32.28 33.99
N GLU A 6 -10.82 -31.13 34.66
CA GLU A 6 -10.82 -29.82 34.04
C GLU A 6 -9.56 -29.67 33.17
N ARG A 7 -9.73 -29.93 31.87
CA ARG A 7 -8.70 -29.83 30.85
C ARG A 7 -8.38 -28.34 30.62
N HIS A 8 -7.33 -27.85 31.27
CA HIS A 8 -6.76 -26.52 31.05
C HIS A 8 -6.42 -26.31 29.55
N PHE A 9 -7.34 -25.68 28.82
CA PHE A 9 -7.14 -25.28 27.44
C PHE A 9 -6.21 -24.06 27.42
N ARG A 10 -4.94 -24.26 27.04
CA ARG A 10 -3.92 -23.19 27.01
C ARG A 10 -4.27 -22.16 25.93
N PRO A 11 -4.55 -20.88 26.27
CA PRO A 11 -4.91 -19.84 25.29
C PRO A 11 -3.77 -19.40 24.37
N LEU A 12 -2.52 -19.80 24.64
CA LEU A 12 -1.36 -19.45 23.80
C LEU A 12 -1.36 -20.10 22.42
N ALA A 13 -1.95 -21.29 22.26
CA ALA A 13 -1.92 -22.01 20.98
C ALA A 13 -2.78 -21.31 19.91
N PHE A 14 -3.95 -20.79 20.29
CA PHE A 14 -4.87 -20.09 19.39
C PHE A 14 -4.33 -18.73 18.95
N CYS A 15 -3.63 -18.02 19.85
CA CYS A 15 -2.98 -16.77 19.50
C CYS A 15 -1.88 -16.98 18.45
N ASN A 16 -0.99 -17.97 18.64
CA ASN A 16 0.07 -18.28 17.67
C ASN A 16 -0.50 -18.72 16.31
N LEU A 17 -1.58 -19.52 16.29
CA LEU A 17 -2.22 -19.94 15.05
C LEU A 17 -2.86 -18.77 14.29
N ILE A 18 -3.52 -17.84 15.01
CA ILE A 18 -4.10 -16.62 14.42
C ILE A 18 -3.00 -15.68 13.93
N PHE A 19 -1.90 -15.50 14.69
CA PHE A 19 -0.75 -14.73 14.23
C PHE A 19 -0.13 -15.33 12.97
N VAL A 20 0.04 -16.65 12.88
CA VAL A 20 0.56 -17.33 11.68
C VAL A 20 -0.40 -17.20 10.51
N VAL A 21 -1.71 -17.36 10.70
CA VAL A 21 -2.71 -17.21 9.62
C VAL A 21 -2.81 -15.76 9.15
N VAL A 22 -2.77 -14.78 10.04
CA VAL A 22 -2.73 -13.36 9.68
C VAL A 22 -1.42 -13.03 8.98
N TYR A 23 -0.27 -13.53 9.45
CA TYR A 23 1.00 -13.37 8.74
C TYR A 23 0.97 -14.01 7.35
N TRP A 24 0.39 -15.20 7.21
CA TRP A 24 0.29 -15.94 5.94
C TRP A 24 -0.67 -15.26 4.94
N GLN A 25 -1.75 -14.65 5.44
CA GLN A 25 -2.68 -13.85 4.64
C GLN A 25 -2.06 -12.52 4.19
N PHE A 26 -1.17 -11.93 5.01
CA PHE A 26 -0.49 -10.67 4.68
C PHE A 26 0.73 -10.83 3.76
N THR A 27 1.28 -12.04 3.60
CA THR A 27 2.47 -12.32 2.76
C THR A 27 2.18 -12.60 1.27
N LEU A 28 0.94 -12.41 0.80
CA LEU A 28 0.53 -12.75 -0.57
C LEU A 28 0.19 -11.54 -1.45
N ALA A 29 0.27 -10.32 -0.94
CA ALA A 29 0.14 -9.12 -1.77
C ALA A 29 1.46 -8.90 -2.52
N GLY A 30 1.42 -8.98 -3.85
CA GLY A 30 2.58 -8.62 -4.66
C GLY A 30 2.67 -7.11 -4.84
N ASP A 31 3.85 -6.63 -5.23
CA ASP A 31 4.07 -5.19 -5.44
C ASP A 31 3.82 -4.79 -6.90
N CYS A 32 3.22 -3.62 -7.09
CA CYS A 32 3.11 -2.98 -8.40
C CYS A 32 4.45 -2.40 -8.86
N PRO A 33 4.67 -2.23 -10.18
CA PRO A 33 5.91 -1.65 -10.68
C PRO A 33 6.18 -0.24 -10.13
N ALA A 34 7.43 0.02 -9.76
CA ALA A 34 7.90 1.34 -9.31
C ALA A 34 8.74 2.02 -10.42
N ASP A 35 8.15 2.20 -11.60
CA ASP A 35 8.80 2.72 -12.82
C ASP A 35 8.55 4.23 -13.05
N GLY A 36 8.05 4.94 -12.03
CA GLY A 36 7.68 6.35 -12.10
C GLY A 36 6.23 6.59 -12.55
N ARG A 37 5.49 5.54 -12.93
CA ARG A 37 4.04 5.61 -13.15
C ARG A 37 3.29 5.42 -11.84
N THR A 38 2.10 6.01 -11.76
CA THR A 38 1.16 5.78 -10.66
C THR A 38 0.33 4.53 -10.95
N TRP A 39 0.67 3.42 -10.29
CA TRP A 39 -0.07 2.16 -10.39
C TRP A 39 -1.11 2.03 -9.27
N VAL A 40 -2.28 1.52 -9.62
CA VAL A 40 -3.39 1.27 -8.71
C VAL A 40 -3.53 -0.25 -8.55
N PRO A 41 -3.25 -0.82 -7.37
CA PRO A 41 -3.43 -2.25 -7.15
C PRO A 41 -4.92 -2.59 -7.04
N PHE A 42 -5.33 -3.67 -7.70
CA PHE A 42 -6.65 -4.28 -7.53
C PHE A 42 -6.57 -5.78 -7.75
N LYS A 43 -6.91 -6.54 -6.68
CA LYS A 43 -6.72 -8.01 -6.59
C LYS A 43 -5.24 -8.40 -6.68
N GLN A 44 -4.81 -9.13 -7.71
CA GLN A 44 -3.40 -9.53 -7.95
C GLN A 44 -2.82 -8.84 -9.20
N ARG A 45 -3.36 -7.67 -9.54
CA ARG A 45 -3.04 -6.93 -10.76
C ARG A 45 -2.89 -5.45 -10.46
N CYS A 46 -2.13 -4.78 -11.30
CA CYS A 46 -1.82 -3.37 -11.19
C CYS A 46 -2.31 -2.65 -12.44
N TYR A 47 -2.95 -1.51 -12.25
CA TYR A 47 -3.56 -0.73 -13.32
C TYR A 47 -2.98 0.68 -13.36
N HIS A 48 -2.60 1.15 -14.54
CA HIS A 48 -2.12 2.49 -14.76
C HIS A 48 -3.06 3.22 -15.72
N PHE A 49 -3.82 4.17 -15.19
CA PHE A 49 -4.70 5.03 -15.96
C PHE A 49 -3.86 6.18 -16.53
N VAL A 50 -3.66 6.19 -17.85
CA VAL A 50 -2.84 7.21 -18.51
C VAL A 50 -3.54 8.56 -18.40
N HIS A 51 -2.87 9.53 -17.77
CA HIS A 51 -3.34 10.90 -17.65
C HIS A 51 -2.35 11.88 -18.28
N GLY A 52 -2.85 13.08 -18.63
CA GLY A 52 -2.01 14.18 -19.08
C GLY A 52 -1.36 14.95 -17.92
N GLU A 53 -0.82 16.13 -18.23
CA GLU A 53 -0.56 17.17 -17.22
C GLU A 53 -1.86 17.53 -16.49
N GLU A 54 -1.73 18.14 -15.30
CA GLU A 54 -2.82 18.33 -14.34
C GLU A 54 -4.14 18.78 -15.01
N ASP A 55 -5.21 18.04 -14.70
CA ASP A 55 -6.61 18.27 -15.11
C ASP A 55 -6.98 18.09 -16.59
N VAL A 56 -6.06 17.68 -17.48
CA VAL A 56 -6.40 17.37 -18.88
C VAL A 56 -6.32 15.87 -19.15
N ALA A 57 -7.50 15.25 -19.27
CA ALA A 57 -7.62 13.89 -19.73
C ALA A 57 -7.15 13.79 -21.20
N LYS A 58 -6.24 12.86 -21.48
CA LYS A 58 -5.79 12.57 -22.85
C LYS A 58 -6.49 11.32 -23.36
N SER A 59 -7.19 11.50 -24.48
CA SER A 59 -7.68 10.42 -25.32
C SER A 59 -6.63 10.10 -26.38
N TYR A 60 -6.57 8.85 -26.83
CA TYR A 60 -5.63 8.42 -27.85
C TYR A 60 -6.29 7.44 -28.81
N LYS A 61 -5.80 7.37 -30.05
CA LYS A 61 -6.14 6.28 -30.98
C LYS A 61 -5.58 4.95 -30.47
N ILE A 62 -6.24 3.85 -30.82
CA ILE A 62 -5.88 2.50 -30.36
C ILE A 62 -4.40 2.14 -30.58
N GLU A 63 -3.82 2.47 -31.74
CA GLU A 63 -2.41 2.19 -32.04
C GLU A 63 -1.42 2.95 -31.16
N PHE A 64 -1.80 4.14 -30.68
CA PHE A 64 -0.98 4.88 -29.72
C PHE A 64 -1.22 4.37 -28.30
N ALA A 65 -2.46 4.01 -27.95
CA ALA A 65 -2.79 3.38 -26.67
C ALA A 65 -1.96 2.11 -26.42
N ARG A 66 -1.87 1.21 -27.42
CA ARG A 66 -1.03 0.00 -27.36
C ARG A 66 0.44 0.34 -27.09
N ARG A 67 0.97 1.37 -27.74
CA ARG A 67 2.36 1.82 -27.54
C ARG A 67 2.61 2.40 -26.16
N LEU A 68 1.66 3.12 -25.58
CA LEU A 68 1.77 3.64 -24.20
C LEU A 68 1.88 2.52 -23.16
N CYS A 69 1.22 1.40 -23.42
CA CYS A 69 1.29 0.19 -22.61
C CYS A 69 2.44 -0.75 -23.02
N SER A 70 3.40 -0.33 -23.85
CA SER A 70 4.55 -1.18 -24.20
C SER A 70 5.33 -1.64 -22.97
N GLY A 71 5.61 -2.94 -22.86
CA GLY A 71 6.19 -3.59 -21.67
C GLY A 71 5.16 -4.05 -20.64
N TYR A 72 3.88 -3.74 -20.89
CA TYR A 72 2.69 -4.12 -20.15
C TYR A 72 1.60 -4.49 -21.16
N GLU A 73 0.34 -4.55 -20.73
CA GLU A 73 -0.80 -4.83 -21.59
C GLU A 73 -1.83 -3.71 -21.50
N LEU A 74 -2.61 -3.53 -22.55
CA LEU A 74 -3.84 -2.73 -22.44
C LEU A 74 -4.82 -3.51 -21.55
N VAL A 75 -5.78 -2.84 -20.92
CA VAL A 75 -6.66 -3.48 -19.95
C VAL A 75 -7.53 -4.60 -20.55
N SER A 76 -7.57 -5.74 -19.87
CA SER A 76 -8.51 -6.83 -20.08
C SER A 76 -9.45 -6.90 -18.88
N VAL A 77 -10.66 -7.42 -19.10
CA VAL A 77 -11.69 -7.47 -18.06
C VAL A 77 -12.20 -8.90 -17.92
N GLN A 78 -11.81 -9.54 -16.84
CA GLN A 78 -12.06 -10.96 -16.55
C GLN A 78 -13.18 -11.17 -15.53
N SER A 79 -13.68 -10.09 -14.91
CA SER A 79 -14.76 -10.19 -13.92
C SER A 79 -15.60 -8.92 -13.83
N LYS A 80 -16.83 -9.07 -13.32
CA LYS A 80 -17.70 -7.92 -13.04
C LYS A 80 -17.05 -6.95 -12.06
N GLU A 81 -16.36 -7.45 -11.04
CA GLU A 81 -15.74 -6.57 -10.04
C GLU A 81 -14.58 -5.75 -10.63
N GLU A 82 -13.85 -6.31 -11.59
CA GLU A 82 -12.80 -5.60 -12.33
C GLU A 82 -13.41 -4.53 -13.25
N ASN A 83 -14.49 -4.85 -13.96
CA ASN A 83 -15.25 -3.88 -14.76
C ASN A 83 -15.73 -2.70 -13.90
N ASP A 84 -16.36 -3.01 -12.75
CA ASP A 84 -16.86 -2.02 -11.80
C ASP A 84 -15.70 -1.18 -11.20
N PHE A 85 -14.54 -1.78 -10.96
CA PHE A 85 -13.34 -1.07 -10.48
C PHE A 85 -12.87 -0.03 -11.51
N ILE A 86 -12.70 -0.42 -12.77
CA ILE A 86 -12.26 0.49 -13.83
C ILE A 86 -13.29 1.60 -14.03
N LEU A 87 -14.59 1.25 -14.05
CA LEU A 87 -15.69 2.20 -14.17
C LEU A 87 -15.66 3.28 -13.08
N ARG A 88 -15.47 2.88 -11.82
CA ARG A 88 -15.51 3.80 -10.67
C ARG A 88 -14.20 4.60 -10.50
N TYR A 89 -13.08 4.08 -10.98
CA TYR A 89 -11.79 4.77 -10.90
C TYR A 89 -11.60 5.79 -12.04
N SER A 90 -12.07 5.48 -13.25
CA SER A 90 -11.97 6.34 -14.44
C SER A 90 -12.32 7.84 -14.20
N PRO A 91 -13.46 8.21 -13.57
CA PRO A 91 -13.82 9.62 -13.35
C PRO A 91 -12.93 10.36 -12.34
N GLN A 92 -12.10 9.63 -11.58
CA GLN A 92 -11.09 10.23 -10.71
C GLN A 92 -9.87 10.72 -11.50
N VAL A 93 -9.63 10.12 -12.67
CA VAL A 93 -8.49 10.41 -13.54
C VAL A 93 -8.88 11.31 -14.71
N TRP A 94 -10.04 11.04 -15.32
CA TRP A 94 -10.51 11.76 -16.50
C TRP A 94 -11.78 12.54 -16.19
N LYS A 95 -11.81 13.81 -16.60
CA LYS A 95 -13.05 14.62 -16.58
C LYS A 95 -13.84 14.38 -17.86
N GLY A 96 -15.15 14.20 -17.73
CA GLY A 96 -16.05 13.97 -18.86
C GLY A 96 -16.30 12.49 -19.15
N ASN A 97 -16.97 12.22 -20.28
CA ASN A 97 -17.37 10.87 -20.70
C ASN A 97 -16.32 10.29 -21.67
N ILE A 98 -15.14 9.94 -21.16
CA ILE A 98 -14.09 9.31 -21.96
C ILE A 98 -14.17 7.79 -21.77
N HIS A 99 -14.52 7.08 -22.84
CA HIS A 99 -14.55 5.61 -22.84
C HIS A 99 -13.14 5.03 -22.71
N VAL A 100 -13.03 3.74 -22.47
CA VAL A 100 -11.75 3.07 -22.22
C VAL A 100 -11.49 2.04 -23.30
N TRP A 101 -10.33 2.10 -23.96
CA TRP A 101 -9.94 1.04 -24.87
C TRP A 101 -9.72 -0.29 -24.13
N LEU A 102 -10.28 -1.37 -24.66
CA LEU A 102 -10.06 -2.72 -24.16
C LEU A 102 -9.03 -3.47 -25.03
N ASN A 103 -8.31 -4.40 -24.43
CA ASN A 103 -7.29 -5.22 -25.08
C ASN A 103 -7.87 -6.35 -25.94
N MET A 104 -8.99 -6.09 -26.63
CA MET A 104 -9.67 -7.07 -27.46
C MET A 104 -9.32 -6.88 -28.93
N TYR A 105 -9.35 -7.99 -29.66
CA TYR A 105 -9.37 -8.00 -31.12
C TYR A 105 -10.44 -8.97 -31.60
N TYR A 106 -10.91 -8.77 -32.82
CA TYR A 106 -11.81 -9.69 -33.49
C TYR A 106 -10.99 -10.70 -34.32
N ASP A 107 -11.18 -11.99 -34.05
CA ASP A 107 -10.59 -13.08 -34.80
C ASP A 107 -11.59 -13.52 -35.88
N SER A 108 -11.26 -13.28 -37.15
CA SER A 108 -12.10 -13.62 -38.29
C SER A 108 -12.15 -15.11 -38.62
N ASP A 109 -11.14 -15.88 -38.20
CA ASP A 109 -11.10 -17.32 -38.47
C ASP A 109 -12.07 -18.06 -37.53
N ASP A 110 -12.17 -17.56 -36.30
CA ASP A 110 -12.98 -18.13 -35.23
C ASP A 110 -14.33 -17.39 -35.02
N ASP A 111 -14.57 -16.29 -35.73
CA ASP A 111 -15.74 -15.40 -35.62
C ASP A 111 -16.06 -14.98 -34.18
N LYS A 112 -15.03 -14.61 -33.41
CA LYS A 112 -15.19 -14.19 -32.01
C LYS A 112 -14.17 -13.14 -31.60
N PHE A 113 -14.51 -12.38 -30.57
CA PHE A 113 -13.53 -11.53 -29.90
C PHE A 113 -12.64 -12.35 -28.97
N LYS A 114 -11.36 -11.98 -28.93
CA LYS A 114 -10.35 -12.54 -28.04
C LYS A 114 -9.56 -11.42 -27.37
N TRP A 115 -8.99 -11.71 -26.21
CA TRP A 115 -8.00 -10.83 -25.59
C TRP A 115 -6.65 -11.03 -26.30
N GLN A 116 -5.89 -9.95 -26.49
CA GLN A 116 -4.55 -10.01 -27.09
C GLN A 116 -3.53 -10.77 -26.23
N ASP A 117 -3.77 -10.87 -24.92
CA ASP A 117 -2.95 -11.66 -23.99
C ASP A 117 -3.27 -13.18 -24.05
N GLU A 118 -4.13 -13.59 -24.98
CA GLU A 118 -4.60 -14.96 -25.19
C GLU A 118 -5.32 -15.57 -23.98
N THR A 119 -5.72 -14.75 -23.02
CA THR A 119 -6.54 -15.21 -21.90
C THR A 119 -7.96 -15.54 -22.38
N SER A 120 -8.62 -16.45 -21.66
CA SER A 120 -9.98 -16.85 -22.00
C SER A 120 -10.97 -15.72 -21.73
N LEU A 121 -11.85 -15.43 -22.70
CA LEU A 121 -12.95 -14.48 -22.53
C LEU A 121 -14.04 -15.06 -21.60
N SER A 122 -13.81 -14.94 -20.29
CA SER A 122 -14.67 -15.52 -19.24
C SER A 122 -15.79 -14.59 -18.77
N PHE A 123 -15.63 -13.29 -19.01
CA PHE A 123 -16.58 -12.24 -18.68
C PHE A 123 -16.81 -11.36 -19.90
N MET A 124 -18.05 -10.91 -20.09
CA MET A 124 -18.46 -10.02 -21.16
C MET A 124 -19.55 -9.07 -20.62
N ASN A 125 -19.50 -7.80 -21.01
CA ASN A 125 -20.50 -6.80 -20.62
C ASN A 125 -20.97 -5.97 -21.82
N TRP A 126 -21.33 -6.62 -22.93
CA TRP A 126 -21.77 -5.97 -24.16
C TRP A 126 -22.99 -5.05 -23.94
N GLY A 127 -22.92 -3.83 -24.46
CA GLY A 127 -24.02 -2.88 -24.44
C GLY A 127 -25.12 -3.24 -25.43
N ASN A 128 -26.34 -2.77 -25.17
CA ASN A 128 -27.53 -3.17 -25.94
C ASN A 128 -27.47 -2.75 -27.42
N ASN A 129 -26.65 -1.74 -27.76
CA ASN A 129 -26.43 -1.24 -29.13
C ASN A 129 -25.32 -2.00 -29.87
N SER A 130 -24.55 -2.87 -29.20
CA SER A 130 -23.41 -3.59 -29.77
C SER A 130 -23.83 -4.86 -30.54
N SER A 131 -25.05 -4.88 -31.07
CA SER A 131 -25.74 -6.05 -31.62
C SER A 131 -24.85 -6.89 -32.53
N GLU A 132 -25.07 -8.21 -32.52
CA GLU A 132 -24.50 -9.19 -33.44
C GLU A 132 -24.92 -8.82 -34.87
N SER A 133 -24.14 -7.94 -35.49
CA SER A 133 -24.18 -7.75 -36.93
C SER A 133 -23.51 -8.99 -37.52
N ASP A 134 -24.16 -9.68 -38.46
CA ASP A 134 -23.61 -10.89 -39.12
C ASP A 134 -22.27 -10.63 -39.85
N LEU A 135 -21.90 -9.35 -40.02
CA LEU A 135 -20.66 -8.91 -40.64
C LEU A 135 -19.92 -7.96 -39.69
N ILE A 136 -18.99 -8.50 -38.92
CA ILE A 136 -18.04 -7.72 -38.12
C ILE A 136 -16.80 -7.46 -38.99
N PRO A 137 -16.48 -6.19 -39.31
CA PRO A 137 -15.24 -5.88 -40.02
C PRO A 137 -14.02 -6.39 -39.25
N MET A 138 -12.99 -6.87 -39.96
CA MET A 138 -11.73 -7.32 -39.33
C MET A 138 -11.10 -6.23 -38.45
N GLU A 139 -11.31 -4.96 -38.79
CA GLU A 139 -10.79 -3.78 -38.11
C GLU A 139 -11.76 -3.31 -37.00
N THR A 140 -12.25 -4.23 -36.17
CA THR A 140 -13.16 -3.91 -35.04
C THR A 140 -12.41 -3.94 -33.72
N CYS A 141 -12.46 -2.81 -33.02
CA CYS A 141 -11.92 -2.59 -31.68
C CYS A 141 -13.07 -2.54 -30.67
N VAL A 142 -12.74 -2.59 -29.38
CA VAL A 142 -13.74 -2.57 -28.31
C VAL A 142 -13.40 -1.48 -27.31
N VAL A 143 -14.43 -0.74 -26.90
CA VAL A 143 -14.35 0.27 -25.84
C VAL A 143 -15.33 -0.06 -24.71
N MET A 144 -14.96 0.28 -23.48
CA MET A 144 -15.86 0.27 -22.32
C MET A 144 -16.37 1.67 -22.04
N HIS A 145 -17.69 1.82 -21.95
CA HIS A 145 -18.36 3.07 -21.60
C HIS A 145 -18.05 3.47 -20.16
N SER A 146 -17.60 4.70 -19.96
CA SER A 146 -17.21 5.23 -18.64
C SER A 146 -18.37 5.57 -17.71
N SER A 147 -19.61 5.49 -18.20
CA SER A 147 -20.82 5.79 -17.43
C SER A 147 -21.59 4.53 -17.04
N THR A 148 -21.66 3.53 -17.92
CA THR A 148 -22.41 2.28 -17.72
C THR A 148 -21.51 1.08 -17.45
N GLY A 149 -20.25 1.13 -17.87
CA GLY A 149 -19.33 0.00 -17.88
C GLY A 149 -19.63 -1.01 -18.98
N GLU A 150 -20.61 -0.76 -19.85
CA GLU A 150 -20.96 -1.62 -20.98
C GLU A 150 -19.94 -1.49 -22.12
N TRP A 151 -19.79 -2.54 -22.93
CA TRP A 151 -18.81 -2.60 -24.00
C TRP A 151 -19.46 -2.34 -25.36
N GLU A 152 -18.77 -1.60 -26.20
CA GLU A 152 -19.21 -1.24 -27.54
C GLU A 152 -18.15 -1.61 -28.58
N LYS A 153 -18.61 -2.12 -29.72
CA LYS A 153 -17.78 -2.42 -30.90
C LYS A 153 -17.60 -1.12 -31.69
N VAL A 154 -16.36 -0.74 -31.97
CA VAL A 154 -16.01 0.46 -32.72
C VAL A 154 -14.99 0.14 -33.81
N SER A 155 -14.88 0.98 -34.83
CA SER A 155 -13.87 0.82 -35.87
C SER A 155 -12.48 1.18 -35.33
N CYS A 156 -11.49 0.30 -35.52
CA CYS A 156 -10.10 0.60 -35.18
C CYS A 156 -9.48 1.68 -36.10
N LEU A 157 -10.00 1.81 -37.33
CA LEU A 157 -9.49 2.71 -38.37
C LEU A 157 -9.99 4.14 -38.23
N ASP A 158 -11.07 4.33 -37.49
CA ASP A 158 -11.67 5.63 -37.32
C ASP A 158 -10.75 6.53 -36.48
N SER A 159 -10.94 7.85 -36.59
CA SER A 159 -10.19 8.83 -35.79
C SER A 159 -10.69 8.91 -34.35
N GLU A 160 -11.30 7.85 -33.83
CA GLU A 160 -11.78 7.80 -32.45
C GLU A 160 -10.61 7.76 -31.47
N GLU A 161 -10.80 8.44 -30.36
CA GLU A 161 -9.82 8.51 -29.30
C GLU A 161 -10.49 8.24 -27.97
N ASN A 162 -9.91 7.34 -27.20
CA ASN A 162 -10.44 6.92 -25.90
C ASN A 162 -9.33 6.87 -24.86
N GLY A 163 -9.73 6.77 -23.60
CA GLY A 163 -8.84 6.64 -22.45
C GLY A 163 -8.06 5.33 -22.49
N VAL A 164 -6.88 5.34 -21.85
CA VAL A 164 -5.94 4.23 -21.86
C VAL A 164 -5.70 3.77 -20.44
N VAL A 165 -5.97 2.49 -20.19
CA VAL A 165 -5.60 1.82 -18.94
C VAL A 165 -4.64 0.71 -19.32
N CYS A 166 -3.43 0.78 -18.78
CA CYS A 166 -2.47 -0.31 -18.88
C CYS A 166 -2.59 -1.21 -17.67
N GLU A 167 -2.32 -2.50 -17.83
CA GLU A 167 -2.37 -3.49 -16.77
C GLU A 167 -1.14 -4.39 -16.75
N THR A 168 -0.87 -4.98 -15.59
CA THR A 168 0.14 -6.02 -15.40
C THR A 168 -0.20 -6.85 -14.17
N ALA A 169 0.28 -8.10 -14.13
CA ALA A 169 0.28 -8.88 -12.90
C ALA A 169 1.16 -8.20 -11.83
N GLU A 170 0.76 -8.33 -10.57
CA GLU A 170 1.64 -8.01 -9.44
C GLU A 170 2.91 -8.86 -9.48
N LYS A 171 4.06 -8.27 -9.14
CA LYS A 171 5.29 -9.04 -9.03
C LYS A 171 5.20 -9.91 -7.79
N ALA A 172 5.25 -11.23 -7.97
CA ALA A 172 5.39 -12.16 -6.86
C ALA A 172 6.64 -11.79 -6.06
N GLU A 173 6.49 -11.58 -4.76
CA GLU A 173 7.60 -11.32 -3.85
C GLU A 173 8.53 -12.54 -3.94
N LYS A 174 9.71 -12.38 -4.55
CA LYS A 174 10.70 -13.45 -4.60
C LYS A 174 11.21 -13.61 -3.17
N ASN A 175 10.74 -14.64 -2.47
CA ASN A 175 11.24 -15.10 -1.15
C ASN A 175 12.73 -14.75 -0.96
N GLY A 176 13.01 -13.65 -0.25
CA GLY A 176 14.37 -13.10 -0.31
C GLY A 176 14.63 -11.79 0.39
N LYS A 177 13.97 -11.52 1.54
CA LYS A 177 14.35 -10.67 2.68
C LYS A 177 13.06 -10.07 3.27
N PRO A 178 12.86 -10.06 4.60
CA PRO A 178 11.70 -9.40 5.19
C PRO A 178 11.75 -7.91 4.81
N GLY A 179 10.81 -7.49 3.96
CA GLY A 179 10.45 -6.08 3.86
C GLY A 179 10.18 -5.55 5.26
N LYS A 180 10.69 -4.36 5.58
CA LYS A 180 10.41 -3.70 6.84
C LYS A 180 8.91 -3.43 6.90
N LEU A 181 8.18 -4.37 7.50
CA LEU A 181 6.78 -4.26 7.81
C LEU A 181 6.61 -3.01 8.67
N CYS A 182 5.98 -1.97 8.11
CA CYS A 182 5.51 -0.85 8.89
C CYS A 182 4.35 -1.37 9.74
N LEU A 183 4.69 -1.96 10.89
CA LEU A 183 3.75 -2.43 11.88
C LEU A 183 2.98 -1.21 12.41
N CYS A 184 1.81 -0.94 11.84
CA CYS A 184 0.75 -0.31 12.61
C CYS A 184 0.44 -1.28 13.76
N LEU A 185 1.01 -1.01 14.93
CA LEU A 185 0.71 -1.72 16.17
C LEU A 185 -0.73 -1.40 16.58
N SER A 186 -1.69 -2.07 15.93
CA SER A 186 -3.05 -2.19 16.47
C SER A 186 -2.96 -3.13 17.66
N PHE A 187 -2.84 -2.56 18.86
CA PHE A 187 -3.07 -3.27 20.10
C PHE A 187 -4.52 -3.77 20.12
N CYS A 188 -4.72 -5.07 19.89
CA CYS A 188 -5.99 -5.74 20.18
C CYS A 188 -6.21 -5.73 21.70
N VAL A 189 -6.88 -4.70 22.22
CA VAL A 189 -7.55 -4.81 23.51
C VAL A 189 -8.77 -5.70 23.27
N GLY A 190 -8.79 -6.84 23.95
CA GLY A 190 -9.85 -7.83 23.83
C GLY A 190 -11.22 -7.23 24.16
N LEU A 191 -12.04 -7.08 23.13
CA LEU A 191 -13.49 -7.03 23.25
C LEU A 191 -14.06 -8.00 22.22
N SER A 192 -14.77 -9.01 22.71
CA SER A 192 -15.48 -9.98 21.88
C SER A 192 -16.47 -9.25 20.98
N TRP A 193 -16.25 -9.29 19.67
CA TRP A 193 -17.24 -8.81 18.70
C TRP A 193 -18.21 -9.95 18.37
N PRO A 194 -19.54 -9.79 18.59
CA PRO A 194 -20.51 -10.78 18.15
C PRO A 194 -20.50 -10.90 16.62
N HIS A 195 -20.48 -12.15 16.16
CA HIS A 195 -20.43 -12.56 14.76
C HIS A 195 -21.74 -12.17 14.05
N SER A 196 -21.77 -11.02 13.39
CA SER A 196 -22.77 -10.69 12.38
C SER A 196 -22.12 -10.67 11.00
N LYS A 197 -22.83 -11.30 10.05
CA LYS A 197 -22.48 -11.57 8.65
C LYS A 197 -21.70 -10.42 8.00
N LEU A 198 -20.52 -10.74 7.47
CA LEU A 198 -19.76 -9.88 6.58
C LEU A 198 -20.49 -9.83 5.22
N ASN A 199 -21.21 -8.74 4.96
CA ASN A 199 -21.73 -8.42 3.63
C ASN A 199 -20.59 -7.90 2.76
N SER A 200 -20.50 -8.40 1.53
CA SER A 200 -19.45 -8.15 0.54
C SER A 200 -19.45 -6.75 -0.08
N ASP A 201 -20.27 -5.83 0.39
CA ASP A 201 -20.62 -4.60 -0.35
C ASP A 201 -19.96 -3.31 0.17
N LEU A 202 -18.89 -3.39 0.95
CA LEU A 202 -18.28 -2.21 1.58
C LEU A 202 -16.78 -1.99 1.28
N LEU A 203 -16.39 -2.10 0.01
CA LEU A 203 -15.05 -1.68 -0.44
C LEU A 203 -15.10 -0.85 -1.73
N LEU A 204 -15.72 0.33 -1.70
CA LEU A 204 -15.56 1.29 -2.81
C LEU A 204 -15.78 2.77 -2.48
N HIS A 205 -15.52 3.17 -1.24
CA HIS A 205 -15.24 4.57 -0.91
C HIS A 205 -13.98 4.63 -0.03
N PRO A 206 -13.00 5.50 -0.30
CA PRO A 206 -12.14 5.95 0.78
C PRO A 206 -13.07 6.55 1.85
N PRO A 207 -13.04 6.09 3.12
CA PRO A 207 -13.87 6.71 4.13
C PRO A 207 -13.48 8.19 4.17
N ALA A 208 -14.43 9.09 3.93
CA ALA A 208 -14.25 10.49 4.24
C ALA A 208 -13.68 10.57 5.67
N PRO A 209 -12.65 11.39 5.94
CA PRO A 209 -12.01 11.43 7.25
C PRO A 209 -13.07 11.77 8.29
N ASN A 210 -13.55 10.75 9.01
CA ASN A 210 -14.54 10.92 10.06
C ASN A 210 -13.84 11.74 11.14
N PRO A 211 -14.23 13.01 11.38
CA PRO A 211 -13.53 13.88 12.32
C PRO A 211 -13.58 13.29 13.74
N LEU A 212 -14.61 12.49 14.02
CA LEU A 212 -14.74 11.69 15.24
C LEU A 212 -13.65 10.62 15.37
N LEU A 213 -13.32 9.90 14.31
CA LEU A 213 -12.24 8.90 14.34
C LEU A 213 -10.88 9.58 14.49
N SER A 214 -10.63 10.68 13.79
CA SER A 214 -9.39 11.45 13.95
C SER A 214 -9.24 11.99 15.37
N ALA A 215 -10.31 12.53 15.95
CA ALA A 215 -10.30 13.04 17.32
C ALA A 215 -10.06 11.91 18.34
N LEU A 216 -10.67 10.75 18.17
CA LEU A 216 -10.46 9.59 19.05
C LEU A 216 -9.01 9.08 19.00
N VAL A 217 -8.39 9.09 17.82
CA VAL A 217 -6.97 8.73 17.65
C VAL A 217 -6.06 9.75 18.33
N ILE A 218 -6.33 11.05 18.18
CA ILE A 218 -5.53 12.08 18.85
C ILE A 218 -5.66 11.96 20.38
N LEU A 219 -6.88 11.76 20.90
CA LEU A 219 -7.12 11.59 22.33
C LEU A 219 -6.44 10.34 22.89
N SER A 220 -6.40 9.24 22.12
CA SER A 220 -5.70 8.03 22.55
C SER A 220 -4.19 8.23 22.60
N VAL A 221 -3.61 8.90 21.60
CA VAL A 221 -2.17 9.23 21.58
C VAL A 221 -1.80 10.13 22.76
N VAL A 222 -2.56 11.19 23.02
CA VAL A 222 -2.32 12.08 24.17
C VAL A 222 -2.46 11.33 25.50
N GLY A 223 -3.45 10.45 25.61
CA GLY A 223 -3.65 9.60 26.78
C GLY A 223 -2.46 8.67 27.03
N ILE A 224 -1.96 8.01 25.99
CA ILE A 224 -0.79 7.12 26.08
C ILE A 224 0.45 7.92 26.51
N MET A 225 0.71 9.07 25.90
CA MET A 225 1.83 9.93 26.26
C MET A 225 1.76 10.39 27.72
N GLY A 226 0.56 10.75 28.20
CA GLY A 226 0.33 11.12 29.60
C GLY A 226 0.57 9.97 30.57
N VAL A 227 0.04 8.78 30.27
CA VAL A 227 0.22 7.58 31.11
C VAL A 227 1.70 7.18 31.14
N SER A 228 2.40 7.20 29.99
CA SER A 228 3.84 6.93 29.92
C SER A 228 4.66 7.92 30.76
N ALA A 229 4.31 9.22 30.74
CA ALA A 229 4.98 10.22 31.58
C ALA A 229 4.73 9.99 33.08
N VAL A 230 3.52 9.62 33.47
CA VAL A 230 3.19 9.28 34.86
C VAL A 230 3.95 8.04 35.32
N PHE A 231 3.97 6.97 34.51
CA PHE A 231 4.76 5.78 34.82
C PHE A 231 6.25 6.10 34.95
N TRP A 232 6.78 6.94 34.06
CA TRP A 232 8.17 7.38 34.13
C TRP A 232 8.46 8.17 35.43
N PHE A 233 7.57 9.09 35.81
CA PHE A 233 7.68 9.83 37.08
C PHE A 233 7.55 8.94 38.32
N LEU A 234 6.63 7.97 38.30
CA LEU A 234 6.48 7.01 39.39
C LEU A 234 7.69 6.09 39.50
N HIS A 235 8.26 5.68 38.36
CA HIS A 235 9.50 4.91 38.30
C HIS A 235 10.70 5.72 38.82
N GLN A 236 10.79 6.99 38.44
CA GLN A 236 11.81 7.92 38.97
C GLN A 236 11.68 8.08 40.49
N LYS A 237 10.45 8.21 41.01
CA LYS A 237 10.19 8.29 42.45
C LYS A 237 10.59 7.00 43.18
N HIS A 238 10.43 5.83 42.55
CA HIS A 238 10.85 4.55 43.11
C HIS A 238 12.38 4.38 43.15
N GLN A 239 13.11 5.02 42.22
CA GLN A 239 14.58 5.05 42.19
C GLN A 239 15.17 5.98 43.28
N HIS A 240 14.48 7.05 43.66
CA HIS A 240 14.90 7.97 44.73
C HIS A 240 14.61 7.48 46.17
N GLY A 241 14.04 6.28 46.35
CA GLY A 241 13.72 5.71 47.66
C GLY A 241 14.84 4.93 48.36
N SER A 242 16.05 4.87 47.79
CA SER A 242 17.14 4.02 48.32
C SER A 242 18.52 4.69 48.24
N VAL A 243 18.71 5.82 48.93
CA VAL A 243 20.05 6.27 49.35
C VAL A 243 19.94 7.01 50.67
N LEU A 244 19.91 6.27 51.78
CA LEU A 244 20.25 6.82 53.09
C LEU A 244 20.93 5.73 53.92
N THR A 245 22.21 5.51 53.63
CA THR A 245 23.10 4.79 54.55
C THR A 245 24.50 5.38 54.49
N SER A 246 24.91 5.92 55.64
CA SER A 246 26.28 6.05 56.15
C SER A 246 27.32 6.78 55.30
N PHE A 247 27.57 8.04 55.62
CA PHE A 247 28.92 8.60 55.50
C PHE A 247 29.59 8.54 56.87
N GLU A 248 30.38 7.47 57.04
CA GLU A 248 31.30 7.27 58.17
C GLU A 248 32.44 8.31 58.10
N TYR A 249 32.75 8.88 59.26
CA TYR A 249 33.66 9.99 59.48
C TYR A 249 35.11 9.51 59.67
N HIS A 250 36.10 10.19 59.10
CA HIS A 250 37.47 10.25 59.65
C HIS A 250 38.19 11.57 59.27
N PRO A 251 38.69 12.38 60.24
CA PRO A 251 39.74 13.38 60.06
C PRO A 251 41.11 12.73 60.44
N PRO A 252 42.31 13.36 60.36
CA PRO A 252 42.60 14.81 60.46
C PRO A 252 43.79 15.34 59.61
N PHE A 253 44.13 16.61 59.86
CA PHE A 253 45.42 17.32 59.66
C PHE A 253 45.59 18.34 58.51
N ARG A 254 45.27 19.60 58.88
CA ARG A 254 46.14 20.80 58.92
C ARG A 254 47.09 21.12 57.74
N SER A 255 46.90 22.33 57.21
CA SER A 255 47.66 23.07 56.19
C SER A 255 49.12 23.38 56.57
N PRO A 256 50.00 23.80 55.61
CA PRO A 256 50.15 25.24 55.31
C PRO A 256 50.58 25.66 53.86
N THR A 257 50.33 26.95 53.55
CA THR A 257 51.01 27.92 52.61
C THR A 257 51.01 27.64 51.10
N SER A 258 50.46 28.53 50.26
CA SER A 258 51.02 29.78 49.65
C SER A 258 52.36 29.56 48.95
N ASP A 259 52.43 30.04 47.70
CA ASP A 259 53.56 30.06 46.76
C ASP A 259 53.51 28.79 45.87
N GLU A 260 53.19 28.84 44.57
CA GLU A 260 53.93 29.53 43.51
C GLU A 260 53.04 29.70 42.27
N ALA A 261 52.91 30.94 41.80
CA ALA A 261 52.55 31.24 40.42
C ALA A 261 53.86 31.43 39.65
N CYS A 262 54.07 30.70 38.54
CA CYS A 262 54.98 31.07 37.44
C CYS A 262 54.48 30.33 36.18
N LEU A 263 53.95 31.07 35.20
CA LEU A 263 54.67 31.59 34.02
C LEU A 263 55.07 30.48 33.06
N VAL A 264 54.29 30.38 31.99
CA VAL A 264 54.64 29.68 30.75
C VAL A 264 55.62 30.57 30.01
N GLU A 265 56.83 30.07 29.78
CA GLU A 265 57.73 30.59 28.76
C GLU A 265 58.38 29.43 28.00
N THR A 266 58.62 29.73 26.73
CA THR A 266 58.83 28.87 25.56
C THR A 266 60.21 28.22 25.51
N GLU A 267 60.32 27.07 24.83
CA GLU A 267 61.59 26.69 24.19
C GLU A 267 61.32 26.10 22.80
N GLU A 268 61.89 26.78 21.80
CA GLU A 268 62.00 26.40 20.40
C GLU A 268 62.96 25.22 20.23
N THR A 269 62.72 24.35 19.26
CA THR A 269 63.81 23.67 18.54
C THR A 269 63.40 23.50 17.09
N GLU A 270 64.09 24.25 16.25
CA GLU A 270 64.14 24.18 14.80
C GLU A 270 65.52 23.60 14.44
N GLU A 271 65.58 22.53 13.64
CA GLU A 271 66.74 22.14 12.82
C GLU A 271 66.22 21.06 11.83
N THR A 272 65.91 21.37 10.55
CA THR A 272 66.78 21.33 9.33
C THR A 272 67.55 20.02 9.18
N ASP A 273 67.78 19.42 8.03
CA ASP A 273 67.45 19.59 6.61
C ASP A 273 67.95 18.29 5.91
N ASP A 274 67.82 18.23 4.58
CA ASP A 274 68.48 17.36 3.58
C ASP A 274 67.48 16.46 2.83
N VAL A 275 66.99 16.83 1.64
CA VAL A 275 67.67 17.09 0.35
C VAL A 275 68.44 15.88 -0.19
N ALA A 276 67.79 15.15 -1.11
CA ALA A 276 68.29 14.84 -2.45
C ALA A 276 67.14 14.29 -3.32
#